data_AF-D7B635-F1
#
_entry.id   AF-D7B635-F1
#
_cell.length_a   1.000
_cell.length_b   1.000
_cell.length_c   1.000
_cell.angle_alpha   90.00
_cell.angle_beta   90.00
_cell.angle_gamma   90.00
#
_symmetry.space_group_name_H-M   'P 1'
#
loop_
_entity.id
_entity.type
_entity.pdbx_description
1 polymer ?
#
loop_
_entity_poly.entity_id
_entity_poly.type
_entity_poly.pdbx_seq_one_letter_code
_entity_poly.pdbx_strand_id
1 'polypeptide(L)' 'MPDYSYLLDGRPDVLTPSEVAQLFNIRPRSLHRGEWDNVLKPFRTPGGARRYPKEHIATLLNQPDDCASADLSDT' A
#
# COMPACT_ATOMS: atom_id res chain seq x y z
N MET A 1 -14.32 9.31 -4.62
CA MET A 1 -13.02 9.07 -3.93
C MET A 1 -11.93 9.71 -4.79
N PRO A 2 -10.93 10.39 -4.21
CA PRO A 2 -9.82 10.92 -4.99
C PRO A 2 -9.03 9.77 -5.60
N ASP A 3 -8.61 9.92 -6.86
CA ASP A 3 -7.60 9.05 -7.43
C ASP A 3 -6.23 9.51 -6.92
N TYR A 4 -5.56 8.67 -6.14
CA TYR A 4 -4.24 8.95 -5.57
C TYR A 4 -3.09 8.46 -6.47
N SER A 5 -3.39 8.04 -7.70
CA SER A 5 -2.39 7.61 -8.69
C SER A 5 -1.28 8.64 -8.90
N TYR A 6 -1.61 9.93 -8.86
CA TYR A 6 -0.63 11.03 -9.01
C TYR A 6 0.49 11.01 -7.95
N LEU A 7 0.27 10.43 -6.77
CA LEU A 7 1.32 10.29 -5.74
C LEU A 7 2.45 9.33 -6.18
N LEU A 8 2.18 8.53 -7.21
CA LEU A 8 3.08 7.54 -7.78
C LEU A 8 3.71 8.00 -9.11
N ASP A 9 3.37 9.19 -9.60
CA ASP A 9 3.95 9.73 -10.83
C ASP A 9 5.45 9.95 -10.67
N GLY A 10 6.21 9.57 -11.70
CA GLY A 10 7.68 9.63 -11.70
C GLY A 10 8.38 8.64 -10.75
N ARG A 11 7.64 7.84 -9.96
CA ARG A 11 8.21 6.77 -9.13
C ARG A 11 8.49 5.50 -9.93
N PRO A 12 9.52 4.72 -9.55
CA PRO A 12 9.82 3.43 -10.18
C PRO A 12 8.69 2.42 -10.00
N ASP A 13 8.70 1.38 -10.84
CA ASP A 13 7.71 0.28 -10.79
C ASP A 13 7.78 -0.55 -9.49
N VAL A 14 8.86 -0.39 -8.72
CA VAL A 14 9.08 -1.09 -7.46
C VAL A 14 9.51 -0.12 -6.37
N LEU A 15 8.78 -0.14 -5.25
CA LEU A 15 8.98 0.78 -4.13
C LEU A 15 9.78 0.11 -3.01
N THR A 16 10.56 0.92 -2.30
CA THR A 16 11.23 0.59 -1.02
C THR A 16 10.21 0.53 0.12
N PRO A 17 10.56 -0.09 1.27
CA PRO A 17 9.76 0.01 2.49
C PRO A 17 9.50 1.45 2.93
N SER A 18 10.50 2.33 2.80
CA SER A 18 10.36 3.74 3.22
C SER A 18 9.40 4.52 2.34
N GLU A 19 9.37 4.27 1.03
CA GLU A 19 8.45 4.93 0.11
C GLU A 19 7.00 4.48 0.35
N VAL A 20 6.79 3.18 0.57
CA VAL A 20 5.46 2.64 0.89
C VAL A 20 4.96 3.18 2.23
N ALA A 21 5.82 3.21 3.24
CA ALA A 21 5.47 3.74 4.55
C ALA A 21 5.02 5.21 4.49
N GLN A 22 5.67 6.03 3.63
CA GLN A 22 5.26 7.42 3.41
C GLN A 22 3.89 7.53 2.75
N LEU A 23 3.57 6.67 1.77
CA LEU A 23 2.27 6.67 1.09
C LEU A 23 1.12 6.36 2.04
N PHE A 24 1.31 5.41 2.96
CA PHE A 24 0.31 5.04 3.97
C PHE A 24 0.41 5.86 5.27
N ASN A 25 1.30 6.86 5.33
CA ASN A 25 1.55 7.68 6.51
C ASN A 25 1.85 6.85 7.79
N ILE A 26 2.71 5.84 7.67
CA ILE A 26 3.17 4.98 8.77
C ILE A 26 4.69 5.00 8.91
N ARG A 27 5.21 4.46 10.02
CA ARG A 27 6.66 4.27 10.18
C ARG A 27 7.14 3.04 9.37
N PRO A 28 8.32 3.07 8.72
CA PRO A 28 8.84 1.91 7.98
C PRO A 28 8.99 0.64 8.84
N ARG A 29 9.29 0.79 10.13
CA ARG A 29 9.35 -0.33 11.08
C ARG A 29 8.00 -1.03 11.26
N SER A 30 6.89 -0.32 11.07
CA SER A 30 5.55 -0.90 11.14
C SER A 30 5.35 -1.95 10.04
N LEU A 31 5.91 -1.75 8.84
CA LEU A 31 5.86 -2.76 7.76
C LEU A 31 6.53 -4.09 8.13
N HIS A 32 7.44 -4.06 9.10
CA HIS A 32 8.16 -5.24 9.59
C HIS A 32 7.46 -5.89 10.78
N ARG A 33 6.44 -5.24 11.34
CA ARG A 33 5.68 -5.71 12.49
C ARG A 33 4.25 -6.02 12.04
N GLY A 34 3.88 -7.30 12.04
CA GLY A 34 2.54 -7.77 11.68
C GLY A 34 2.42 -8.29 10.26
N GLU A 35 1.18 -8.52 9.84
CA GLU A 35 0.80 -9.27 8.64
C GLU A 35 0.78 -8.42 7.35
N TRP A 36 1.57 -7.35 7.28
CA TRP A 36 1.63 -6.46 6.12
C TRP A 36 2.06 -7.17 4.83
N ASP A 37 2.84 -8.25 4.93
CA ASP A 37 3.28 -9.01 3.76
C ASP A 37 2.07 -9.68 3.04
N ASN A 38 0.99 -10.00 3.75
CA ASN A 38 -0.23 -10.56 3.15
C ASN A 38 -1.05 -9.52 2.38
N VAL A 39 -1.02 -8.26 2.84
CA VAL A 39 -1.77 -7.15 2.25
C VAL A 39 -0.98 -6.52 1.10
N LEU A 40 0.28 -6.15 1.36
CA LEU A 40 1.13 -5.40 0.44
C LEU A 40 1.88 -6.29 -0.57
N LYS A 41 1.89 -7.60 -0.36
CA LYS A 41 2.49 -8.62 -1.24
C LYS A 41 3.91 -8.27 -1.75
N PRO A 42 4.87 -7.97 -0.85
CA PRO A 42 6.23 -7.66 -1.26
C PRO A 42 6.97 -8.89 -1.77
N PHE A 43 7.83 -8.70 -2.75
CA PHE A 43 8.85 -9.68 -3.12
C PHE A 43 10.19 -9.35 -2.46
N ARG A 44 11.11 -10.33 -2.46
CA ARG A 44 12.48 -10.17 -1.92
C ARG A 44 13.48 -10.16 -3.06
N THR A 45 14.39 -9.20 -3.00
CA THR A 45 15.58 -9.19 -3.87
C THR A 45 16.58 -10.27 -3.44
N PRO A 46 17.56 -10.64 -4.27
CA PRO A 46 18.62 -11.60 -3.88
C PRO A 46 19.36 -11.22 -2.59
N GLY A 47 19.51 -9.92 -2.32
CA GLY A 47 20.08 -9.41 -1.06
C GLY A 47 19.12 -9.40 0.13
N GLY A 48 17.92 -9.98 0.01
CA GLY A 48 16.93 -10.07 1.07
C GLY A 48 16.10 -8.80 1.33
N ALA A 49 16.37 -7.71 0.62
CA ALA A 49 15.59 -6.48 0.77
C ALA A 49 14.17 -6.63 0.18
N ARG A 50 13.16 -6.11 0.89
CA ARG A 50 11.75 -6.08 0.44
C ARG A 50 11.54 -5.03 -0.66
N ARG A 51 10.75 -5.37 -1.66
CA ARG A 51 10.28 -4.46 -2.71
C ARG A 51 8.79 -4.65 -2.94
N TYR A 52 8.11 -3.56 -3.23
CA TYR A 52 6.65 -3.52 -3.34
C TYR A 52 6.25 -3.08 -4.76
N PRO A 53 5.42 -3.85 -5.49
CA PRO A 53 4.99 -3.47 -6.83
C PRO A 53 4.14 -2.20 -6.81
N LYS A 54 4.51 -1.20 -7.63
CA LYS A 54 3.80 0.09 -7.75
C LYS A 54 2.33 -0.08 -8.07
N GLU A 55 2.01 -0.96 -9.02
CA GLU A 55 0.64 -1.26 -9.45
C GLU A 55 -0.23 -1.77 -8.28
N HIS A 56 0.30 -2.70 -7.48
CA HIS A 56 -0.42 -3.23 -6.33
C HIS A 56 -0.66 -2.15 -5.26
N ILE A 57 0.34 -1.29 -5.02
CA ILE A 57 0.19 -0.15 -4.10
C ILE A 57 -0.83 0.87 -4.61
N ALA A 58 -0.86 1.15 -5.91
CA ALA A 58 -1.86 2.03 -6.53
C ALA A 58 -3.28 1.52 -6.29
N THR A 59 -3.50 0.21 -6.45
CA THR A 59 -4.80 -0.42 -6.18
C THR A 59 -5.22 -0.23 -4.72
N LEU A 60 -4.32 -0.44 -3.76
CA LEU A 60 -4.62 -0.28 -2.34
C LEU A 60 -4.93 1.18 -1.95
N LEU A 61 -4.22 2.15 -2.53
CA LEU A 61 -4.47 3.58 -2.27
C LEU A 61 -5.85 4.03 -2.77
N ASN A 62 -6.35 3.38 -3.82
CA ASN A 62 -7.63 3.70 -4.45
C ASN A 62 -8.78 2.76 -4.00
N GLN A 63 -8.53 1.83 -3.07
CA GLN A 63 -9.57 0.98 -2.51
C GLN A 63 -10.46 1.76 -1.54
N PRO A 64 -11.79 1.57 -1.59
CA PRO A 64 -12.66 2.10 -0.55
C PRO A 64 -12.34 1.45 0.79
N ASP A 65 -12.44 2.22 1.87
CA ASP A 65 -12.54 1.62 3.20
C ASP A 65 -13.85 0.83 3.24
N ASP A 66 -13.79 -0.48 3.03
CA ASP A 66 -14.95 -1.39 3.11
C ASP A 66 -15.62 -1.40 4.51
N CYS A 67 -15.08 -0.64 5.47
CA CYS A 67 -15.73 -0.36 6.74
C CYS A 67 -16.87 0.68 6.65
N ALA A 68 -16.92 1.53 5.62
CA ALA A 68 -17.91 2.60 5.50
C ALA A 68 -19.17 2.19 4.69
N SER A 69 -19.20 0.98 4.14
CA SER A 69 -20.25 0.50 3.24
C SER A 69 -21.35 -0.33 3.93
N ALA A 70 -21.30 -0.51 5.26
CA ALA A 70 -22.25 -1.35 6.01
C ALA A 70 -23.46 -0.61 6.61
N ASP A 71 -23.53 0.73 6.55
CA ASP A 71 -24.53 1.53 7.30
C ASP A 71 -25.71 2.07 6.45
N LEU A 72 -25.88 1.66 5.19
CA LEU A 72 -26.95 2.14 4.31
C LEU A 72 -27.79 1.01 3.72
N SER A 73 -28.38 0.20 4.59
CA SER A 73 -29.44 -0.75 4.20
C SER A 73 -30.34 -1.10 5.39
N ASP A 74 -31.01 -0.12 5.98
CA ASP A 74 -32.24 -0.35 6.76
C ASP A 74 -33.06 0.95 6.86
N THR A 75 -34.01 1.17 5.95
CA THR A 75 -35.21 2.03 6.14
C THR A 75 -36.28 1.59 5.15
#